data_AF-A0A959IF00-F1
#
_entry.id   AF-A0A959IF00-F1
#
_cell.length_a   1.000
_cell.length_b   1.000
_cell.length_c   1.000
_cell.angle_alpha   90.00
_cell.angle_beta   90.00
_cell.angle_gamma   90.00
#
_symmetry.space_group_name_H-M   'P 1'
#
loop_
_entity.id
_entity.type
_entity.pdbx_description
1 polymer ?
#
loop_
_entity_poly.entity_id
_entity_poly.type
_entity_poly.pdbx_seq_one_letter_code
_entity_poly.pdbx_strand_id
1 'polypeptide(L)'
;EQSAPVLDYFGLQPEGNWEGANILHRARTDEEIGKRFDLSADRWASIREEARDVLLAFRQKRPAPRRDDKVLLSWNALLVSALANAFQATGEERYRREAGELYEFLLDRFWHGQAFPLRHSYLEGKARFRAFLDDYALLIRASLDLYGINFDLDLLQRAGQLTDYALEHFSAEETGLFYYTDDRQSDLPLRRVEIRDLELPSGNSVMADNLQRLGLLLDRSDYRRRATQMLQSVQP
;
A
#
# COMPACT_ATOMS: atom_id res chain seq x y z
N GLU A 1 11.65 43.81 -7.72
CA GLU A 1 10.79 43.83 -8.93
C GLU A 1 10.25 42.45 -9.31
N GLN A 2 11.05 41.37 -9.32
CA GLN A 2 10.59 40.03 -9.74
C GLN A 2 9.72 39.27 -8.70
N SER A 3 9.49 39.83 -7.51
CA SER A 3 8.69 39.19 -6.47
C SER A 3 7.18 39.27 -6.72
N ALA A 4 6.68 40.31 -7.39
CA ALA A 4 5.23 40.49 -7.59
C ALA A 4 4.56 39.35 -8.41
N PRO A 5 5.15 38.87 -9.53
CA PRO A 5 4.64 37.69 -10.23
C PRO A 5 4.60 36.44 -9.34
N VAL A 6 5.61 36.25 -8.49
CA VAL A 6 5.73 35.10 -7.59
C VAL A 6 4.67 35.15 -6.49
N LEU A 7 4.47 36.33 -5.87
CA LEU A 7 3.43 36.53 -4.86
C LEU A 7 2.04 36.26 -5.44
N ASP A 8 1.75 36.77 -6.63
CA ASP A 8 0.45 36.57 -7.29
C ASP A 8 0.24 35.10 -7.70
N TYR A 9 1.27 34.44 -8.22
CA TYR A 9 1.18 33.03 -8.60
C TYR A 9 0.93 32.10 -7.42
N PHE A 10 1.61 32.34 -6.29
CA PHE A 10 1.47 31.53 -5.08
C PHE A 10 0.37 31.99 -4.12
N GLY A 11 -0.39 33.02 -4.50
CA GLY A 11 -1.48 33.59 -3.68
C GLY A 11 -1.00 34.17 -2.35
N LEU A 12 0.19 34.74 -2.32
CA LEU A 12 0.83 35.27 -1.11
C LEU A 12 0.31 36.68 -0.80
N GLN A 13 -0.14 36.91 0.43
CA GLN A 13 -0.68 38.18 0.90
C GLN A 13 0.13 38.71 2.10
N PRO A 14 0.32 40.03 2.25
CA PRO A 14 1.00 40.61 3.42
C PRO A 14 0.41 40.18 4.76
N GLU A 15 -0.92 40.10 4.84
CA GLU A 15 -1.71 39.68 6.00
C GLU A 15 -1.78 38.15 6.19
N GLY A 16 -1.29 37.38 5.22
CA GLY A 16 -1.47 35.93 5.15
C GLY A 16 -2.78 35.52 4.47
N ASN A 17 -2.73 34.42 3.73
CA ASN A 17 -3.90 33.85 3.05
C ASN A 17 -4.63 32.75 3.85
N TRP A 18 -4.07 32.33 4.99
CA TRP A 18 -4.65 31.32 5.89
C TRP A 18 -4.22 31.58 7.34
N GLU A 19 -5.18 31.89 8.23
CA GLU A 19 -4.97 32.04 9.68
C GLU A 19 -3.79 32.97 10.05
N GLY A 20 -3.61 34.07 9.31
CA GLY A 20 -2.51 35.03 9.52
C GLY A 20 -1.14 34.55 9.00
N ALA A 21 -1.09 33.40 8.35
CA ALA A 21 0.07 32.84 7.66
C ALA A 21 -0.20 32.70 6.15
N ASN A 22 0.85 32.47 5.36
CA ASN A 22 0.73 32.16 3.95
C ASN A 22 0.93 30.65 3.70
N ILE A 23 -0.09 30.00 3.14
CA ILE A 23 -0.03 28.66 2.54
C ILE A 23 0.09 28.83 1.02
N LEU A 24 1.26 28.44 0.50
CA LEU A 24 1.54 28.49 -0.93
C LEU A 24 0.60 27.52 -1.67
N HIS A 25 -0.13 28.03 -2.65
CA HIS A 25 -0.93 27.25 -3.57
C HIS A 25 -0.87 27.91 -4.95
N ARG A 26 -1.16 27.17 -6.02
CA ARG A 26 -1.20 27.75 -7.36
C ARG A 26 -2.48 28.57 -7.52
N ALA A 27 -2.40 29.88 -7.31
CA ALA A 27 -3.54 30.80 -7.41
C ALA A 27 -3.81 31.25 -8.86
N ARG A 28 -2.81 31.13 -9.74
CA ARG A 28 -2.88 31.53 -11.16
C ARG A 28 -2.25 30.50 -12.08
N THR A 29 -2.69 30.46 -13.34
CA THR A 29 -2.02 29.69 -14.37
C THR A 29 -0.75 30.41 -14.87
N ASP A 30 0.09 29.70 -15.63
CA ASP A 30 1.31 30.30 -16.15
C ASP A 30 1.00 31.35 -17.22
N GLU A 31 -0.07 31.14 -18.00
CA GLU A 31 -0.58 32.06 -19.01
C GLU A 31 -1.11 33.36 -18.39
N GLU A 32 -1.80 33.26 -17.25
CA GLU A 32 -2.33 34.43 -16.53
C GLU A 32 -1.20 35.33 -16.01
N ILE A 33 -0.16 34.74 -15.43
CA ILE A 33 1.03 35.48 -14.98
C ILE A 33 1.76 36.12 -16.16
N GLY A 34 1.98 35.35 -17.24
CA GLY A 34 2.61 35.85 -18.46
C GLY A 34 1.91 37.08 -19.01
N LYS A 35 0.57 37.05 -19.11
CA LYS A 35 -0.23 38.20 -19.57
C LYS A 35 -0.21 39.37 -18.60
N ARG A 36 -0.36 39.12 -17.30
CA ARG A 36 -0.52 40.17 -16.29
C ARG A 36 0.77 40.98 -16.06
N PHE A 37 1.92 40.34 -16.20
CA PHE A 37 3.23 40.94 -15.94
C PHE A 37 4.06 41.13 -17.20
N ASP A 38 3.47 40.94 -18.39
CA ASP A 38 4.13 41.06 -19.71
C ASP A 38 5.42 40.23 -19.80
N LEU A 39 5.33 38.96 -19.37
CA LEU A 39 6.44 38.01 -19.36
C LEU A 39 6.24 36.96 -20.46
N SER A 40 7.32 36.67 -21.19
CA SER A 40 7.37 35.48 -22.04
C SER A 40 7.28 34.20 -21.19
N ALA A 41 6.82 33.10 -21.81
CA ALA A 41 6.72 31.81 -21.14
C ALA A 41 8.06 31.35 -20.54
N ASP A 42 9.16 31.48 -21.31
CA ASP A 42 10.50 31.12 -20.86
C ASP A 42 10.97 32.00 -19.70
N ARG A 43 10.68 33.31 -19.76
CA ARG A 43 11.08 34.23 -18.70
C ARG A 43 10.32 33.95 -17.40
N TRP A 44 9.02 33.68 -17.49
CA TRP A 44 8.22 33.27 -16.35
C TRP A 44 8.69 31.93 -15.77
N ALA A 45 8.99 30.94 -16.62
CA ALA A 45 9.51 29.65 -16.16
C ALA A 45 10.82 29.81 -15.36
N SER A 46 11.77 30.63 -15.84
CA SER A 46 13.01 30.94 -15.11
C SER A 46 12.73 31.55 -13.74
N ILE A 47 11.88 32.60 -13.68
CA ILE A 47 11.53 33.27 -12.41
C ILE A 47 10.85 32.29 -11.45
N ARG A 48 9.96 31.43 -11.95
CA ARG A 48 9.22 30.46 -11.15
C ARG A 48 10.13 29.40 -10.55
N GLU A 49 11.11 28.89 -11.31
CA GLU A 49 12.09 27.92 -10.80
C GLU A 49 13.05 28.57 -9.78
N GLU A 50 13.58 29.77 -10.06
CA GLU A 50 14.39 30.53 -9.09
C GLU A 50 13.64 30.77 -7.77
N ALA A 51 12.35 31.14 -7.86
CA ALA A 51 11.50 31.31 -6.68
C ALA A 51 11.30 30.00 -5.92
N ARG A 52 11.07 28.88 -6.63
CA ARG A 52 10.93 27.55 -6.02
C ARG A 52 12.19 27.15 -5.27
N ASP A 53 13.37 27.41 -5.82
CA ASP A 53 14.65 27.13 -5.16
C ASP A 53 14.82 27.93 -3.88
N VAL A 54 14.52 29.24 -3.91
CA VAL A 54 14.56 30.11 -2.71
C VAL A 54 13.58 29.64 -1.64
N LEU A 55 12.35 29.32 -2.04
CA LEU A 55 11.30 28.84 -1.14
C LEU A 55 11.64 27.46 -0.56
N LEU A 56 12.22 26.56 -1.35
CA LEU A 56 12.69 25.26 -0.92
C LEU A 56 13.85 25.38 0.08
N ALA A 57 14.85 26.21 -0.22
CA ALA A 57 15.97 26.48 0.67
C ALA A 57 15.51 27.06 2.02
N PHE A 58 14.49 27.93 2.01
CA PHE A 58 13.88 28.43 3.24
C PHE A 58 13.10 27.33 3.98
N ARG A 59 12.32 26.50 3.27
CA ARG A 59 11.57 25.37 3.85
C ARG A 59 12.50 24.36 4.52
N GLN A 60 13.66 24.08 3.94
CA GLN A 60 14.66 23.15 4.48
C GLN A 60 15.25 23.59 5.84
N LYS A 61 15.10 24.85 6.24
CA LYS A 61 15.49 25.32 7.59
C LYS A 61 14.53 24.85 8.69
N ARG A 62 13.33 24.38 8.32
CA ARG A 62 12.35 23.85 9.28
C ARG A 62 12.76 22.41 9.64
N PRO A 63 12.65 22.01 10.92
CA PRO A 63 12.78 20.61 11.29
C PRO A 63 11.83 19.76 10.43
N ALA A 64 12.37 18.78 9.71
CA ALA A 64 11.54 17.86 8.94
C ALA A 64 10.62 17.08 9.90
N PRO A 65 9.38 16.77 9.49
CA PRO A 65 8.57 15.81 10.22
C PRO A 65 9.34 14.51 10.42
N ARG A 66 9.16 13.85 11.57
CA ARG A 66 9.71 12.52 11.77
C ARG A 66 9.19 11.59 10.68
N ARG A 67 10.10 10.86 10.04
CA ARG A 67 9.76 9.78 9.11
C ARG A 67 9.46 8.52 9.94
N ASP A 68 8.32 7.89 9.70
CA ASP A 68 8.12 6.52 10.16
C ASP A 68 8.81 5.58 9.16
N ASP A 69 9.90 4.96 9.60
CA ASP A 69 10.72 4.05 8.79
C ASP A 69 10.19 2.61 8.80
N LYS A 70 9.05 2.37 9.45
CA LYS A 70 8.48 1.04 9.60
C LYS A 70 7.91 0.55 8.27
N VAL A 71 8.32 -0.65 7.88
CA VAL A 71 7.77 -1.38 6.75
C VAL A 71 6.73 -2.36 7.28
N LEU A 72 5.49 -2.27 6.81
CA LEU A 72 4.40 -3.19 7.16
C LEU A 72 4.18 -4.21 6.03
N LEU A 73 4.05 -5.49 6.38
CA LEU A 73 3.91 -6.56 5.39
C LEU A 73 2.67 -6.36 4.51
N SER A 74 1.50 -6.26 5.11
CA SER A 74 0.21 -5.97 4.44
C SER A 74 0.28 -4.80 3.46
N TRP A 75 0.80 -3.64 3.87
CA TRP A 75 0.83 -2.44 3.02
C TRP A 75 1.77 -2.59 1.82
N ASN A 76 2.92 -3.25 2.03
CA ASN A 76 3.86 -3.49 0.94
C ASN A 76 3.36 -4.60 0.00
N ALA A 77 2.66 -5.62 0.52
CA ALA A 77 1.99 -6.61 -0.31
C ALA A 77 0.91 -5.97 -1.19
N LEU A 78 0.15 -5.00 -0.66
CA LEU A 78 -0.79 -4.21 -1.46
C LEU A 78 -0.08 -3.42 -2.58
N LEU A 79 1.10 -2.87 -2.31
CA LEU A 79 1.92 -2.21 -3.33
C LEU A 79 2.38 -3.18 -4.42
N VAL A 80 2.76 -4.42 -4.08
CA VAL A 80 3.07 -5.46 -5.07
C VAL A 80 1.87 -5.71 -6.00
N SER A 81 0.67 -5.90 -5.44
CA SER A 81 -0.56 -6.06 -6.25
C SER A 81 -0.83 -4.83 -7.12
N ALA A 82 -0.64 -3.61 -6.60
CA ALA A 82 -0.84 -2.38 -7.35
C ALA A 82 0.12 -2.25 -8.54
N LEU A 83 1.40 -2.58 -8.33
CA LEU A 83 2.41 -2.61 -9.40
C LEU A 83 2.10 -3.69 -10.43
N ALA A 84 1.66 -4.87 -10.01
CA ALA A 84 1.24 -5.93 -10.92
C ALA A 84 0.05 -5.49 -11.80
N ASN A 85 -0.93 -4.81 -11.22
CA ASN A 85 -2.07 -4.24 -11.96
C ASN A 85 -1.64 -3.11 -12.89
N ALA A 86 -0.71 -2.24 -12.46
CA ALA A 86 -0.17 -1.18 -13.30
C ALA A 86 0.56 -1.75 -14.53
N PHE A 87 1.33 -2.84 -14.37
CA PHE A 87 1.92 -3.56 -15.50
C PHE A 87 0.85 -4.09 -16.44
N GLN A 88 -0.20 -4.77 -15.94
CA GLN A 88 -1.28 -5.27 -16.80
C GLN A 88 -1.98 -4.16 -17.60
N ALA A 89 -2.19 -3.00 -16.98
CA ALA A 89 -2.89 -1.88 -17.60
C ALA A 89 -2.04 -1.11 -18.62
N THR A 90 -0.73 -1.00 -18.38
CA THR A 90 0.17 -0.11 -19.15
C THR A 90 1.18 -0.83 -20.03
N GLY A 91 1.50 -2.08 -19.73
CA GLY A 91 2.61 -2.83 -20.33
C GLY A 91 4.00 -2.33 -19.93
N GLU A 92 4.12 -1.39 -18.99
CA GLU A 92 5.42 -0.84 -18.59
C GLU A 92 6.20 -1.80 -17.69
N GLU A 93 7.26 -2.39 -18.25
CA GLU A 93 8.07 -3.43 -17.63
C GLU A 93 8.69 -3.05 -16.26
N ARG A 94 8.87 -1.75 -15.99
CA ARG A 94 9.35 -1.28 -14.67
C ARG A 94 8.45 -1.74 -13.53
N TYR A 95 7.13 -1.77 -13.74
CA TYR A 95 6.19 -2.14 -12.68
C TYR A 95 6.28 -3.63 -12.36
N ARG A 96 6.45 -4.49 -13.38
CA ARG A 96 6.65 -5.93 -13.20
C ARG A 96 7.94 -6.21 -12.42
N ARG A 97 9.03 -5.53 -12.78
CA ARG A 97 10.32 -5.66 -12.09
C ARG A 97 10.22 -5.20 -10.63
N GLU A 98 9.71 -3.99 -10.39
CA GLU A 98 9.56 -3.44 -9.04
C GLU A 98 8.63 -4.31 -8.16
N ALA A 99 7.56 -4.86 -8.72
CA ALA A 99 6.67 -5.79 -8.02
C ALA A 99 7.42 -7.06 -7.58
N GLY A 100 8.22 -7.65 -8.47
CA GLY A 100 9.00 -8.84 -8.16
C GLY A 100 10.09 -8.58 -7.12
N GLU A 101 10.85 -7.49 -7.26
CA GLU A 101 11.89 -7.11 -6.30
C GLU A 101 11.31 -6.84 -4.91
N LEU A 102 10.19 -6.13 -4.83
CA LEU A 102 9.50 -5.89 -3.57
C LEU A 102 8.97 -7.19 -2.95
N TYR A 103 8.36 -8.05 -3.75
CA TYR A 103 7.84 -9.33 -3.27
C TYR A 103 8.94 -10.23 -2.68
N GLU A 104 10.08 -10.37 -3.36
CA GLU A 104 11.21 -11.14 -2.84
C GLU A 104 11.79 -10.53 -1.56
N PHE A 105 11.84 -9.20 -1.46
CA PHE A 105 12.19 -8.53 -0.19
C PHE A 105 11.21 -8.90 0.94
N LEU A 106 9.90 -8.95 0.66
CA LEU A 106 8.90 -9.32 1.67
C LEU A 106 9.11 -10.77 2.14
N LEU A 107 9.38 -11.70 1.25
CA LEU A 107 9.65 -13.09 1.62
C LEU A 107 10.93 -13.22 2.45
N ASP A 108 12.03 -12.59 2.03
CA ASP A 108 13.30 -12.66 2.76
C ASP A 108 13.19 -12.10 4.18
N ARG A 109 12.50 -10.96 4.34
CA ARG A 109 12.43 -10.25 5.62
C ARG A 109 11.31 -10.74 6.54
N PHE A 110 10.15 -11.11 6.00
CA PHE A 110 8.96 -11.42 6.80
C PHE A 110 8.62 -12.91 6.85
N TRP A 111 9.11 -13.71 5.90
CA TRP A 111 8.97 -15.18 5.86
C TRP A 111 10.33 -15.88 5.78
N HIS A 112 11.28 -15.40 6.58
CA HIS A 112 12.66 -15.87 6.49
C HIS A 112 12.78 -17.40 6.65
N GLY A 113 13.41 -18.05 5.67
CA GLY A 113 13.56 -19.51 5.64
C GLY A 113 12.24 -20.27 5.50
N GLN A 114 11.17 -19.60 5.03
CA GLN A 114 9.81 -20.14 4.96
C GLN A 114 9.27 -20.64 6.32
N ALA A 115 9.81 -20.09 7.42
CA ALA A 115 9.41 -20.45 8.77
C ALA A 115 8.21 -19.61 9.22
N PHE A 116 7.20 -20.30 9.74
CA PHE A 116 6.05 -19.65 10.35
C PHE A 116 6.26 -19.35 11.85
N PRO A 117 5.56 -18.34 12.41
CA PRO A 117 4.65 -17.40 11.75
C PRO A 117 5.40 -16.36 10.90
N LEU A 118 4.71 -15.78 9.92
CA LEU A 118 5.12 -14.52 9.31
C LEU A 118 5.28 -13.41 10.36
N ARG A 119 6.05 -12.40 9.98
CA ARG A 119 6.21 -11.17 10.75
C ARG A 119 5.31 -10.06 10.21
N HIS A 120 4.90 -9.15 11.09
CA HIS A 120 4.01 -8.04 10.71
C HIS A 120 4.79 -6.82 10.21
N SER A 121 5.87 -6.47 10.92
CA SER A 121 6.60 -5.23 10.71
C SER A 121 8.09 -5.44 10.61
N TYR A 122 8.78 -4.58 9.88
CA TYR A 122 10.23 -4.55 9.76
C TYR A 122 10.74 -3.14 10.02
N LEU A 123 11.66 -3.01 10.97
CA LEU A 123 12.25 -1.73 11.37
C LEU A 123 13.69 -1.97 11.84
N GLU A 124 14.62 -1.12 11.41
CA GLU A 124 16.04 -1.17 11.81
C GLU A 124 16.69 -2.57 11.58
N GLY A 125 16.43 -3.17 10.42
CA GLY A 125 17.02 -4.47 10.08
C GLY A 125 16.34 -5.68 10.72
N LYS A 126 15.23 -5.49 11.45
CA LYS A 126 14.60 -6.55 12.25
C LYS A 126 13.12 -6.65 11.96
N ALA A 127 12.69 -7.86 11.60
CA ALA A 127 11.29 -8.21 11.54
C ALA A 127 10.76 -8.49 12.96
N ARG A 128 9.59 -7.94 13.30
CA ARG A 128 9.00 -7.98 14.64
C ARG A 128 7.50 -8.26 14.58
N PHE A 129 7.00 -8.78 15.70
CA PHE A 129 5.61 -9.17 15.95
C PHE A 129 5.12 -10.30 15.05
N ARG A 130 4.08 -11.02 15.49
CA ARG A 130 3.42 -12.01 14.64
C ARG A 130 2.55 -11.28 13.63
N ALA A 131 2.52 -11.78 12.41
CA ALA A 131 1.63 -11.30 11.36
C ALA A 131 0.16 -11.53 11.72
N PHE A 132 -0.69 -10.61 11.28
CA PHE A 132 -2.15 -10.70 11.39
C PHE A 132 -2.74 -11.29 10.11
N LEU A 133 -4.04 -11.61 10.14
CA LEU A 133 -4.75 -12.15 8.98
C LEU A 133 -4.54 -11.30 7.72
N ASP A 134 -4.58 -9.97 7.85
CA ASP A 134 -4.41 -9.05 6.73
C ASP A 134 -3.05 -9.20 6.04
N ASP A 135 -1.99 -9.47 6.82
CA ASP A 135 -0.65 -9.67 6.27
C ASP A 135 -0.60 -10.95 5.42
N TYR A 136 -1.22 -12.04 5.88
CA TYR A 136 -1.35 -13.26 5.09
C TYR A 136 -2.23 -13.04 3.86
N ALA A 137 -3.42 -12.47 4.05
CA ALA A 137 -4.40 -12.29 2.99
C ALA A 137 -3.84 -11.42 1.84
N LEU A 138 -3.18 -10.30 2.17
CA LEU A 138 -2.62 -9.41 1.16
C LEU A 138 -1.35 -10.00 0.52
N LEU A 139 -0.52 -10.73 1.25
CA LEU A 139 0.64 -11.42 0.67
C LEU A 139 0.24 -12.57 -0.27
N ILE A 140 -0.78 -13.35 0.09
CA ILE A 140 -1.37 -14.38 -0.78
C ILE A 140 -1.91 -13.73 -2.06
N ARG A 141 -2.65 -12.63 -1.93
CA ARG A 141 -3.18 -11.90 -3.09
C ARG A 141 -2.06 -11.36 -3.98
N ALA A 142 -1.03 -10.76 -3.39
CA ALA A 142 0.14 -10.27 -4.10
C ALA A 142 0.84 -11.40 -4.88
N SER A 143 0.96 -12.58 -4.28
CA SER A 143 1.52 -13.77 -4.91
C SER A 143 0.71 -14.18 -6.15
N LEU A 144 -0.63 -14.19 -6.04
CA LEU A 144 -1.54 -14.54 -7.12
C LEU A 144 -1.55 -13.49 -8.25
N ASP A 145 -1.50 -12.20 -7.90
CA ASP A 145 -1.48 -11.10 -8.86
C ASP A 145 -0.14 -11.07 -9.63
N LEU A 146 0.97 -11.31 -8.94
CA LEU A 146 2.29 -11.44 -9.55
C LEU A 146 2.39 -12.70 -10.43
N TYR A 147 1.78 -13.81 -9.99
CA TYR A 147 1.64 -15.01 -10.82
C TYR A 147 0.88 -14.70 -12.12
N GLY A 148 -0.18 -13.88 -12.06
CA GLY A 148 -0.97 -13.51 -13.23
C GLY A 148 -0.17 -12.79 -14.34
N ILE A 149 0.99 -12.21 -14.01
CA ILE A 149 1.84 -11.48 -14.97
C ILE A 149 3.17 -12.17 -15.27
N ASN A 150 3.59 -13.13 -14.44
CA ASN A 150 4.88 -13.84 -14.56
C ASN A 150 4.75 -15.33 -14.85
N PHE A 151 3.60 -15.96 -14.56
CA PHE A 151 3.34 -17.40 -14.66
C PHE A 151 4.36 -18.29 -13.90
N ASP A 152 4.99 -17.75 -12.87
CA ASP A 152 5.93 -18.48 -12.02
C ASP A 152 5.17 -19.35 -11.00
N LEU A 153 5.31 -20.67 -11.13
CA LEU A 153 4.62 -21.65 -10.28
C LEU A 153 5.07 -21.57 -8.81
N ASP A 154 6.27 -21.06 -8.51
CA ASP A 154 6.72 -20.90 -7.14
C ASP A 154 5.83 -19.89 -6.38
N LEU A 155 5.33 -18.86 -7.06
CA LEU A 155 4.39 -17.90 -6.48
C LEU A 155 3.09 -18.59 -6.07
N LEU A 156 2.58 -19.48 -6.92
CA LEU A 156 1.35 -20.22 -6.66
C LEU A 156 1.53 -21.23 -5.50
N GLN A 157 2.67 -21.91 -5.44
CA GLN A 157 3.01 -22.82 -4.33
C GLN A 157 3.14 -22.08 -3.01
N ARG A 158 3.84 -20.93 -2.99
CA ARG A 158 3.98 -20.06 -1.82
C ARG A 158 2.61 -19.56 -1.34
N ALA A 159 1.75 -19.10 -2.26
CA ALA A 159 0.39 -18.71 -1.96
C ALA A 159 -0.41 -19.85 -1.30
N GLY A 160 -0.26 -21.08 -1.79
CA GLY A 160 -0.85 -22.28 -1.20
C GLY A 160 -0.39 -22.52 0.24
N GLN A 161 0.92 -22.50 0.50
CA GLN A 161 1.49 -22.70 1.84
C GLN A 161 1.02 -21.65 2.85
N LEU A 162 1.00 -20.38 2.44
CA LEU A 162 0.48 -19.28 3.27
C LEU A 162 -1.02 -19.47 3.57
N THR A 163 -1.79 -19.97 2.60
CA THR A 163 -3.23 -20.22 2.75
C THR A 163 -3.50 -21.39 3.69
N ASP A 164 -2.76 -22.50 3.56
CA ASP A 164 -2.88 -23.65 4.46
C ASP A 164 -2.56 -23.23 5.91
N TYR A 165 -1.53 -22.41 6.13
CA TYR A 165 -1.23 -21.86 7.45
C TYR A 165 -2.36 -20.97 7.99
N ALA A 166 -2.94 -20.10 7.14
CA ALA A 166 -4.05 -19.25 7.53
C ALA A 166 -5.28 -20.07 7.94
N LEU A 167 -5.58 -21.15 7.20
CA LEU A 167 -6.63 -22.11 7.53
C LEU A 167 -6.38 -22.82 8.86
N GLU A 168 -5.15 -23.19 9.16
CA GLU A 168 -4.82 -23.86 10.43
C GLU A 168 -4.92 -22.93 11.64
N HIS A 169 -4.32 -21.72 11.55
CA HIS A 169 -4.08 -20.90 12.73
C HIS A 169 -5.05 -19.72 12.92
N PHE A 170 -5.81 -19.34 11.88
CA PHE A 170 -6.74 -18.21 11.95
C PHE A 170 -8.20 -18.62 11.86
N SER A 171 -8.54 -19.90 11.60
CA SER A 171 -9.93 -20.30 11.43
C SER A 171 -10.80 -20.05 12.66
N ALA A 172 -11.97 -19.44 12.41
CA ALA A 172 -13.07 -19.30 13.36
C ALA A 172 -14.20 -20.24 12.94
N GLU A 173 -14.11 -21.51 13.34
CA GLU A 173 -15.02 -22.57 12.87
C GLU A 173 -16.49 -22.30 13.18
N GLU A 174 -16.76 -21.53 14.23
CA GLU A 174 -18.13 -21.15 14.63
C GLU A 174 -18.81 -20.26 13.59
N THR A 175 -18.03 -19.52 12.81
CA THR A 175 -18.53 -18.54 11.82
C THR A 175 -18.18 -18.91 10.38
N GLY A 176 -17.25 -19.86 10.18
CA GLY A 176 -16.68 -20.16 8.86
C GLY A 176 -15.74 -19.07 8.32
N LEU A 177 -15.43 -18.06 9.14
CA LEU A 177 -14.54 -16.94 8.81
C LEU A 177 -13.16 -17.14 9.46
N PHE A 178 -12.34 -16.10 9.44
CA PHE A 178 -11.04 -16.05 10.08
C PHE A 178 -11.01 -15.01 11.19
N TYR A 179 -10.38 -15.36 12.30
CA TYR A 179 -9.91 -14.43 13.32
C TYR A 179 -8.81 -13.53 12.75
N TYR A 180 -8.68 -12.33 13.30
CA TYR A 180 -7.64 -11.37 12.95
C TYR A 180 -6.24 -11.82 13.41
N THR A 181 -6.16 -12.58 14.51
CA THR A 181 -4.91 -12.99 15.16
C THR A 181 -4.69 -14.49 15.10
N ASP A 182 -3.41 -14.88 15.06
CA ASP A 182 -2.95 -16.27 15.15
C ASP A 182 -3.37 -16.90 16.49
N ASP A 183 -3.78 -18.16 16.51
CA ASP A 183 -4.24 -18.87 17.71
C ASP A 183 -3.15 -19.06 18.78
N ARG A 184 -1.87 -18.95 18.41
CA ARG A 184 -0.72 -18.99 19.33
C ARG A 184 -0.32 -17.60 19.84
N GLN A 185 -1.05 -16.56 19.47
CA GLN A 185 -0.85 -15.21 19.96
C GLN A 185 -1.61 -15.03 21.29
N SER A 186 -0.88 -14.70 22.36
CA SER A 186 -1.42 -14.61 23.74
C SER A 186 -1.38 -13.21 24.35
N ASP A 187 -0.90 -12.21 23.60
CA ASP A 187 -0.83 -10.80 24.05
C ASP A 187 -2.19 -10.06 23.91
N LEU A 188 -3.17 -10.67 23.24
CA LEU A 188 -4.52 -10.15 23.07
C LEU A 188 -5.55 -11.09 23.72
N PRO A 189 -6.40 -10.58 24.64
CA PRO A 189 -7.33 -11.42 25.41
C PRO A 189 -8.52 -11.92 24.58
N LEU A 190 -8.80 -11.31 23.43
CA LEU A 190 -9.92 -11.67 22.56
C LEU A 190 -9.47 -11.67 21.11
N ARG A 191 -9.75 -12.77 20.40
CA ARG A 191 -9.61 -12.87 18.96
C ARG A 191 -10.88 -12.36 18.30
N ARG A 192 -10.76 -11.42 17.36
CA ARG A 192 -11.89 -10.79 16.67
C ARG A 192 -12.01 -11.33 15.26
N VAL A 193 -13.24 -11.46 14.77
CA VAL A 193 -13.53 -11.67 13.35
C VAL A 193 -13.89 -10.32 12.75
N GLU A 194 -13.21 -9.93 11.69
CA GLU A 194 -13.41 -8.64 11.03
C GLU A 194 -13.90 -8.85 9.58
N ILE A 195 -15.08 -8.31 9.27
CA ILE A 195 -15.75 -8.45 7.97
C ILE A 195 -16.01 -7.11 7.27
N ARG A 196 -15.64 -6.00 7.92
CA ARG A 196 -15.91 -4.66 7.40
C ARG A 196 -14.67 -4.14 6.71
N ASP A 197 -14.83 -3.82 5.44
CA ASP A 197 -13.84 -3.08 4.68
C ASP A 197 -13.87 -1.60 5.15
N LEU A 198 -12.71 -1.05 5.47
CA LEU A 198 -12.54 0.35 5.89
C LEU A 198 -11.64 1.07 4.88
N GLU A 199 -10.54 1.66 5.31
CA GLU A 199 -9.52 2.22 4.40
C GLU A 199 -8.85 1.13 3.56
N LEU A 200 -8.83 -0.11 4.07
CA LEU A 200 -8.33 -1.31 3.40
C LEU A 200 -9.42 -2.40 3.39
N PRO A 201 -9.41 -3.30 2.40
CA PRO A 201 -10.28 -4.48 2.44
C PRO A 201 -9.90 -5.35 3.64
N SER A 202 -10.91 -5.88 4.33
CA SER A 202 -10.71 -6.78 5.46
C SER A 202 -10.00 -8.06 5.04
N GLY A 203 -9.18 -8.63 5.92
CA GLY A 203 -8.53 -9.92 5.68
C GLY A 203 -9.51 -11.02 5.29
N ASN A 204 -10.73 -11.04 5.85
CA ASN A 204 -11.76 -11.99 5.45
C ASN A 204 -12.26 -11.79 4.01
N SER A 205 -12.49 -10.54 3.59
CA SER A 205 -12.88 -10.22 2.21
C SER A 205 -11.81 -10.69 1.21
N VAL A 206 -10.54 -10.38 1.49
CA VAL A 206 -9.41 -10.79 0.65
C VAL A 206 -9.19 -12.31 0.68
N MET A 207 -9.35 -12.97 1.84
CA MET A 207 -9.20 -14.42 1.94
C MET A 207 -10.29 -15.18 1.17
N ALA A 208 -11.53 -14.68 1.14
CA ALA A 208 -12.58 -15.30 0.35
C ALA A 208 -12.23 -15.33 -1.15
N ASP A 209 -11.72 -14.21 -1.70
CA ASP A 209 -11.23 -14.13 -3.08
C ASP A 209 -10.02 -15.05 -3.31
N ASN A 210 -9.03 -15.00 -2.41
CA ASN A 210 -7.83 -15.82 -2.50
C ASN A 210 -8.15 -17.32 -2.51
N LEU A 211 -9.02 -17.79 -1.62
CA LEU A 211 -9.46 -19.18 -1.55
C LEU A 211 -10.19 -19.61 -2.82
N GLN A 212 -11.03 -18.74 -3.38
CA GLN A 212 -11.71 -19.03 -4.63
C GLN A 212 -10.72 -19.16 -5.79
N ARG A 213 -9.78 -18.21 -5.92
CA ARG A 213 -8.74 -18.21 -6.97
C ARG A 213 -7.82 -19.43 -6.85
N LEU A 214 -7.27 -19.67 -5.66
CA LEU A 214 -6.41 -20.82 -5.40
C LEU A 214 -7.15 -22.15 -5.56
N GLY A 215 -8.41 -22.22 -5.12
CA GLY A 215 -9.24 -23.40 -5.26
C GLY A 215 -9.51 -23.81 -6.71
N LEU A 216 -9.47 -22.85 -7.64
CA LEU A 216 -9.52 -23.11 -9.09
C LEU A 216 -8.14 -23.46 -9.65
N LEU A 217 -7.10 -22.68 -9.31
CA LEU A 217 -5.75 -22.83 -9.86
C LEU A 217 -5.03 -24.11 -9.39
N LEU A 218 -5.29 -24.56 -8.16
CA LEU A 218 -4.68 -25.73 -7.53
C LEU A 218 -5.63 -26.94 -7.46
N ASP A 219 -6.83 -26.84 -8.02
CA ASP A 219 -7.93 -27.81 -7.87
C ASP A 219 -8.22 -28.24 -6.41
N ARG A 220 -8.14 -27.28 -5.49
CA ARG A 220 -8.42 -27.49 -4.06
C ARG A 220 -9.91 -27.30 -3.75
N SER A 221 -10.66 -28.40 -3.77
CA SER A 221 -12.11 -28.37 -3.51
C SER A 221 -12.46 -27.86 -2.10
N ASP A 222 -11.59 -28.11 -1.12
CA ASP A 222 -11.66 -27.60 0.24
C ASP A 222 -11.59 -26.06 0.29
N TYR A 223 -10.70 -25.45 -0.48
CA TYR A 223 -10.62 -23.99 -0.57
C TYR A 223 -11.89 -23.38 -1.15
N ARG A 224 -12.41 -23.95 -2.25
CA ARG A 224 -13.65 -23.49 -2.88
C ARG A 224 -14.87 -23.61 -1.95
N ARG A 225 -14.94 -24.70 -1.17
CA ARG A 225 -15.99 -24.88 -0.15
C ARG A 225 -15.87 -23.83 0.95
N ARG A 226 -14.66 -23.56 1.45
CA ARG A 226 -14.43 -22.53 2.47
C ARG A 226 -14.80 -21.14 1.95
N ALA A 227 -14.40 -20.77 0.74
CA ALA A 227 -14.78 -19.50 0.12
C ALA A 227 -16.31 -19.34 0.02
N THR A 228 -17.01 -20.41 -0.41
CA THR A 228 -18.48 -20.41 -0.49
C THR A 228 -19.12 -20.21 0.88
N GLN A 229 -18.61 -20.89 1.91
CA GLN A 229 -19.08 -20.75 3.29
C GLN A 229 -18.89 -19.32 3.80
N MET A 230 -17.72 -18.72 3.56
CA MET A 230 -17.45 -17.33 3.97
C MET A 230 -18.43 -16.34 3.35
N LEU A 231 -18.76 -16.50 2.07
CA LEU A 231 -19.75 -15.66 1.38
C LEU A 231 -21.14 -15.83 1.98
N GLN A 232 -21.53 -17.05 2.36
CA GLN A 232 -22.81 -17.32 3.02
C GLN A 232 -22.89 -16.67 4.41
N SER A 233 -21.79 -16.65 5.16
CA SER A 233 -21.74 -16.07 6.51
C SER A 233 -21.90 -14.54 6.56
N VAL A 234 -21.84 -13.84 5.41
CA VAL A 234 -22.00 -12.39 5.30
C VAL A 234 -23.20 -11.98 4.44
N GLN A 235 -24.06 -12.93 4.05
CA GLN A 235 -25.32 -12.62 3.39
C GLN A 235 -26.27 -11.87 4.36
N PRO A 236 -27.03 -10.86 3.86
CA PRO A 236 -27.99 -10.12 4.68
C PRO A 236 -29.15 -10.97 5.20
#